data_AF-A0A1Y3BBS0-F1
#
_entry.id   AF-A0A1Y3BBS0-F1
#
_cell.length_a   1.000
_cell.length_b   1.000
_cell.length_c   1.000
_cell.angle_alpha   90.00
_cell.angle_beta   90.00
_cell.angle_gamma   90.00
#
_symmetry.space_group_name_H-M   'P 1'
#
loop_
_entity.id
_entity.type
_entity.pdbx_description
1 polymer ?
#
loop_
_entity_poly.entity_id
_entity_poly.type
_entity_poly.pdbx_seq_one_letter_code
_entity_poly.pdbx_strand_id
1 'polypeptide(L)'
;MLLIIIIITNIVSTTYADHIICESIRNNTDNNDDDTFNIFNVGVTKTKILLITKQFFLFEIDIDSLNAYNDKLYLNAQPQSISKKYPYLWNYKRFQDIKDNIVDIRIFIDDEGEWLCFIPLLDYGIGYNLETGEIVELTWFVKVNVADEKSIGTNETYRNYVFRYRQSTNNNTKGIQLNKDTLMDRKVRNSKRVELMYIWANLCLYSENEIFITTYPCHKIGCETIDWGIQGGFVVKERFYLLGKDDVYSFPEKAYTNWTHRYRFDKQQYRSFIR
;
A
#
# COMPACT_ATOMS: atom_id res chain seq x y z
N MET A 1 -44.33 -35.46 -17.57
CA MET A 1 -44.58 -34.17 -16.90
C MET A 1 -43.22 -33.59 -16.55
N LEU A 2 -42.85 -32.48 -17.18
CA LEU A 2 -41.50 -31.91 -17.24
C LEU A 2 -41.00 -31.47 -15.84
N LEU A 3 -39.79 -31.88 -15.48
CA LEU A 3 -39.02 -31.26 -14.39
C LEU A 3 -38.28 -30.06 -15.01
N ILE A 4 -38.72 -28.84 -14.71
CA ILE A 4 -38.00 -27.63 -15.09
C ILE A 4 -36.88 -27.43 -14.07
N ILE A 5 -35.65 -27.67 -14.51
CA ILE A 5 -34.43 -27.36 -13.77
C ILE A 5 -34.24 -25.85 -13.81
N ILE A 6 -34.35 -25.21 -12.65
CA ILE A 6 -33.93 -23.82 -12.45
C ILE A 6 -32.42 -23.84 -12.26
N ILE A 7 -31.69 -23.55 -13.34
CA ILE A 7 -30.31 -23.06 -13.29
C ILE A 7 -30.36 -21.76 -14.06
N ILE A 8 -30.21 -20.63 -13.37
CA ILE A 8 -29.66 -19.33 -13.82
C ILE A 8 -29.99 -18.35 -12.70
N THR A 9 -29.02 -18.03 -11.83
CA THR A 9 -28.99 -16.74 -11.08
C THR A 9 -27.60 -16.44 -10.50
N ASN A 10 -26.72 -17.41 -10.28
CA ASN A 10 -25.45 -17.14 -9.57
C ASN A 10 -24.28 -16.65 -10.43
N ILE A 11 -24.34 -16.73 -11.77
CA ILE A 11 -23.22 -16.32 -12.64
C ILE A 11 -23.25 -14.82 -12.97
N VAL A 12 -24.44 -14.21 -12.97
CA VAL A 12 -24.63 -12.79 -13.37
C VAL A 12 -24.33 -11.81 -12.23
N SER A 13 -24.48 -12.24 -10.97
CA SER A 13 -24.24 -11.40 -9.78
C SER A 13 -22.75 -11.15 -9.54
N THR A 14 -21.90 -12.16 -9.74
CA THR A 14 -20.44 -12.05 -9.54
C THR A 14 -19.81 -11.08 -10.53
N THR A 15 -20.20 -11.14 -11.81
CA THR A 15 -19.64 -10.25 -12.84
C THR A 15 -20.01 -8.78 -12.62
N TYR A 16 -21.17 -8.50 -12.04
CA TYR A 16 -21.60 -7.13 -11.75
C TYR A 16 -20.84 -6.54 -10.55
N ALA A 17 -20.70 -7.32 -9.48
CA ALA A 17 -19.93 -6.90 -8.30
C ALA A 17 -18.44 -6.68 -8.64
N ASP A 18 -17.84 -7.59 -9.42
CA ASP A 18 -16.44 -7.46 -9.85
C ASP A 18 -16.23 -6.21 -10.73
N HIS A 19 -17.15 -5.94 -11.66
CA HIS A 19 -17.11 -4.73 -12.50
C HIS A 19 -17.19 -3.45 -11.66
N ILE A 20 -18.05 -3.42 -10.64
CA ILE A 20 -18.16 -2.30 -9.72
C ILE A 20 -16.84 -2.05 -8.97
N ILE A 21 -16.17 -3.12 -8.49
CA ILE A 21 -14.90 -2.98 -7.76
C ILE A 21 -13.76 -2.51 -8.67
N CYS A 22 -13.73 -2.98 -9.92
CA CYS A 22 -12.76 -2.51 -10.93
C CYS A 22 -12.97 -1.02 -11.26
N GLU A 23 -14.22 -0.59 -11.49
CA GLU A 23 -14.54 0.80 -11.74
C GLU A 23 -14.25 1.69 -10.51
N SER A 24 -14.54 1.20 -9.30
CA SER A 24 -14.32 1.95 -8.07
C SER A 24 -12.84 2.24 -7.82
N ILE A 25 -11.94 1.29 -8.15
CA ILE A 25 -10.49 1.53 -8.11
C ILE A 25 -10.02 2.47 -9.21
N ARG A 26 -10.53 2.30 -10.45
CA ARG A 26 -10.15 3.17 -11.57
C ARG A 26 -10.58 4.63 -11.35
N ASN A 27 -11.71 4.82 -10.68
CA ASN A 27 -12.29 6.12 -10.39
C ASN A 27 -11.88 6.66 -9.02
N ASN A 28 -11.28 5.81 -8.19
CA ASN A 28 -10.96 6.09 -6.80
C ASN A 28 -12.15 6.54 -5.93
N THR A 29 -13.32 5.96 -6.19
CA THR A 29 -14.58 6.25 -5.50
C THR A 29 -14.99 5.02 -4.69
N ASP A 30 -15.48 5.17 -3.46
CA ASP A 30 -16.12 4.05 -2.74
C ASP A 30 -17.57 3.90 -3.22
N ASN A 31 -18.06 2.68 -3.23
CA ASN A 31 -19.40 2.37 -3.74
C ASN A 31 -20.53 2.78 -2.78
N ASN A 32 -20.18 3.21 -1.57
CA ASN A 32 -21.13 3.59 -0.51
C ASN A 32 -20.99 5.04 -0.03
N ASP A 33 -19.95 5.74 -0.44
CA ASP A 33 -19.69 7.15 -0.11
C ASP A 33 -18.79 7.72 -1.21
N ASP A 34 -19.31 8.63 -2.04
CA ASP A 34 -18.65 9.11 -3.27
C ASP A 34 -17.28 9.81 -3.02
N ASP A 35 -16.89 10.00 -1.75
CA ASP A 35 -15.69 10.71 -1.29
C ASP A 35 -14.60 9.83 -0.65
N THR A 36 -14.80 8.51 -0.49
CA THR A 36 -13.82 7.65 0.21
C THR A 36 -12.91 6.87 -0.73
N PHE A 37 -11.60 7.01 -0.52
CA PHE A 37 -10.54 6.20 -1.15
C PHE A 37 -10.79 4.70 -0.92
N ASN A 38 -10.94 3.90 -1.99
CA ASN A 38 -11.30 2.48 -1.87
C ASN A 38 -10.09 1.56 -1.61
N ILE A 39 -8.89 1.93 -2.07
CA ILE A 39 -7.68 1.14 -1.84
C ILE A 39 -7.32 1.24 -0.36
N PHE A 40 -7.24 0.13 0.35
CA PHE A 40 -6.79 0.12 1.73
C PHE A 40 -5.26 0.07 1.82
N ASN A 41 -4.64 -0.72 0.97
CA ASN A 41 -3.19 -0.91 0.97
C ASN A 41 -2.67 -1.37 -0.39
N VAL A 42 -1.39 -1.08 -0.67
CA VAL A 42 -0.67 -1.65 -1.79
C VAL A 42 0.62 -2.30 -1.31
N GLY A 43 0.66 -3.61 -1.45
CA GLY A 43 1.85 -4.41 -1.19
C GLY A 43 2.54 -4.82 -2.49
N VAL A 44 3.81 -5.18 -2.40
CA VAL A 44 4.57 -5.72 -3.52
C VAL A 44 5.27 -7.00 -3.07
N THR A 45 5.11 -8.06 -3.86
CA THR A 45 5.86 -9.32 -3.76
C THR A 45 7.01 -9.28 -4.77
N LYS A 46 7.81 -10.35 -4.88
CA LYS A 46 8.88 -10.46 -5.88
C LYS A 46 8.36 -10.34 -7.31
N THR A 47 7.11 -10.75 -7.57
CA THR A 47 6.54 -10.86 -8.92
C THR A 47 5.23 -10.09 -9.10
N LYS A 48 4.55 -9.69 -8.02
CA LYS A 48 3.22 -9.07 -8.09
C LYS A 48 3.09 -7.81 -7.27
N ILE A 49 2.20 -6.93 -7.72
CA ILE A 49 1.61 -5.84 -6.95
C ILE A 49 0.27 -6.36 -6.40
N LEU A 50 0.07 -6.22 -5.10
CA LEU A 50 -1.15 -6.60 -4.40
C LEU A 50 -1.93 -5.33 -4.02
N LEU A 51 -3.04 -5.04 -4.71
CA LEU A 51 -3.95 -3.98 -4.29
C LEU A 51 -5.05 -4.60 -3.42
N ILE A 52 -5.17 -4.14 -2.18
CA ILE A 52 -6.19 -4.61 -1.24
C ILE A 52 -7.17 -3.47 -1.01
N THR A 53 -8.47 -3.72 -1.22
CA THR A 53 -9.53 -2.74 -0.95
C THR A 53 -9.95 -2.74 0.52
N LYS A 54 -10.68 -1.71 0.95
CA LYS A 54 -11.28 -1.64 2.30
C LYS A 54 -12.24 -2.78 2.60
N GLN A 55 -12.89 -3.34 1.58
CA GLN A 55 -13.75 -4.53 1.72
C GLN A 55 -12.98 -5.85 1.59
N PHE A 56 -11.65 -5.82 1.66
CA PHE A 56 -10.77 -6.98 1.53
C PHE A 56 -10.95 -7.75 0.21
N PHE A 57 -11.13 -7.03 -0.91
CA PHE A 57 -10.88 -7.58 -2.23
C PHE A 57 -9.40 -7.38 -2.59
N LEU A 58 -8.81 -8.42 -3.18
CA LEU A 58 -7.42 -8.47 -3.59
C LEU A 58 -7.35 -8.49 -5.12
N PHE A 59 -6.58 -7.56 -5.67
CA PHE A 59 -6.07 -7.63 -7.04
C PHE A 59 -4.61 -8.12 -6.97
N GLU A 60 -4.34 -9.23 -7.66
CA GLU A 60 -2.99 -9.73 -7.87
C GLU A 60 -2.55 -9.36 -9.28
N ILE A 61 -1.69 -8.36 -9.40
CA ILE A 61 -1.26 -7.81 -10.69
C ILE A 61 0.20 -8.15 -10.88
N ASP A 62 0.57 -8.72 -12.02
CA ASP A 62 2.00 -8.96 -12.30
C ASP A 62 2.76 -7.63 -12.37
N ILE A 63 3.97 -7.56 -11.82
CA ILE A 63 4.80 -6.34 -11.87
C ILE A 63 5.03 -5.89 -13.32
N ASP A 64 5.06 -6.83 -14.26
CA ASP A 64 5.21 -6.55 -15.68
C ASP A 64 4.00 -5.89 -16.33
N SER A 65 2.83 -5.96 -15.70
CA SER A 65 1.65 -5.20 -16.08
C SER A 65 1.74 -3.71 -15.71
N LEU A 66 2.80 -3.29 -15.02
CA LEU A 66 3.16 -1.87 -14.93
C LEU A 66 4.08 -1.48 -16.10
N ASN A 67 3.55 -0.65 -16.98
CA ASN A 67 4.32 -0.01 -18.04
C ASN A 67 5.01 1.25 -17.50
N ALA A 68 6.29 1.13 -17.15
CA ALA A 68 7.09 2.22 -16.62
C ALA A 68 7.41 3.33 -17.63
N TYR A 69 7.21 3.11 -18.94
CA TYR A 69 7.45 4.15 -19.96
C TYR A 69 6.37 5.23 -19.94
N ASN A 70 5.11 4.86 -19.67
CA ASN A 70 3.99 5.78 -19.61
C ASN A 70 3.28 5.80 -18.26
N ASP A 71 3.92 5.21 -17.24
CA ASP A 71 3.39 5.05 -15.89
C ASP A 71 1.92 4.58 -15.90
N LYS A 72 1.63 3.43 -16.52
CA LYS A 72 0.30 2.82 -16.53
C LYS A 72 0.30 1.42 -15.92
N LEU A 73 -0.66 1.17 -15.02
CA LEU A 73 -0.90 -0.12 -14.38
C LEU A 73 -2.11 -0.79 -15.01
N TYR A 74 -1.90 -1.93 -15.68
CA TYR A 74 -2.99 -2.71 -16.28
C TYR A 74 -3.53 -3.74 -15.29
N LEU A 75 -4.82 -3.69 -14.98
CA LEU A 75 -5.49 -4.67 -14.13
C LEU A 75 -5.76 -5.94 -14.95
N ASN A 76 -4.78 -6.83 -15.02
CA ASN A 76 -4.84 -8.06 -15.82
C ASN A 76 -5.56 -9.24 -15.13
N ALA A 77 -6.09 -9.03 -13.92
CA ALA A 77 -6.80 -10.04 -13.14
C ALA A 77 -8.06 -9.48 -12.50
N GLN A 78 -9.09 -10.34 -12.37
CA GLN A 78 -10.31 -10.02 -11.64
C GLN A 78 -10.03 -10.00 -10.14
N PRO A 79 -10.67 -9.09 -9.37
CA PRO A 79 -10.56 -9.09 -7.93
C PRO A 79 -11.05 -10.39 -7.32
N GLN A 80 -10.44 -10.80 -6.21
CA GLN A 80 -10.94 -11.91 -5.40
C GLN A 80 -11.03 -11.46 -3.95
N SER A 81 -12.13 -11.78 -3.27
CA SER A 81 -12.20 -11.58 -1.82
C SER A 81 -11.09 -12.39 -1.13
N ILE A 82 -10.42 -11.79 -0.14
CA ILE A 82 -9.43 -12.49 0.70
C ILE A 82 -10.04 -13.73 1.36
N SER A 83 -11.34 -13.70 1.69
CA SER A 83 -12.06 -14.86 2.23
C SER A 83 -12.03 -16.10 1.31
N LYS A 84 -12.04 -15.87 0.00
CA LYS A 84 -11.99 -16.90 -1.03
C LYS A 84 -10.55 -17.27 -1.38
N LYS A 85 -9.67 -16.28 -1.48
CA LYS A 85 -8.26 -16.47 -1.87
C LYS A 85 -7.45 -17.14 -0.76
N TYR A 86 -7.62 -16.69 0.48
CA TYR A 86 -6.90 -17.15 1.66
C TYR A 86 -7.89 -17.63 2.74
N PRO A 87 -8.62 -18.73 2.50
CA PRO A 87 -9.68 -19.18 3.41
C PRO A 87 -9.15 -19.58 4.79
N TYR A 88 -7.92 -20.07 4.88
CA TYR A 88 -7.29 -20.40 6.17
C TYR A 88 -7.02 -19.16 7.02
N LEU A 89 -6.51 -18.09 6.40
CA LEU A 89 -6.36 -16.79 7.05
C LEU A 89 -7.71 -16.24 7.48
N TRP A 90 -8.69 -16.25 6.58
CA TRP A 90 -10.00 -15.68 6.86
C TRP A 90 -10.70 -16.40 8.02
N ASN A 91 -10.65 -17.73 8.06
CA ASN A 91 -11.27 -18.48 9.15
C ASN A 91 -10.42 -18.55 10.43
N TYR A 92 -9.23 -17.95 10.43
CA TYR A 92 -8.42 -17.87 11.63
C TYR A 92 -9.08 -16.92 12.64
N LYS A 93 -9.43 -17.45 13.82
CA LYS A 93 -10.18 -16.73 14.85
C LYS A 93 -9.58 -15.35 15.13
N ARG A 94 -8.26 -15.29 15.32
CA ARG A 94 -7.57 -14.05 15.64
C ARG A 94 -7.65 -13.01 14.52
N PHE A 95 -7.64 -13.44 13.25
CA PHE A 95 -7.84 -12.54 12.12
C PHE A 95 -9.26 -11.94 12.15
N GLN A 96 -10.28 -12.75 12.42
CA GLN A 96 -11.65 -12.26 12.60
C GLN A 96 -11.77 -11.27 13.76
N ASP A 97 -10.99 -11.45 14.83
CA ASP A 97 -11.00 -10.53 15.99
C ASP A 97 -10.35 -9.17 15.66
N ILE A 98 -9.34 -9.13 14.78
CA ILE A 98 -8.61 -7.88 14.49
C ILE A 98 -9.01 -7.18 13.19
N LYS A 99 -9.69 -7.86 12.25
CA LYS A 99 -9.87 -7.38 10.86
C LYS A 99 -10.49 -5.99 10.73
N ASP A 100 -11.40 -5.63 11.63
CA ASP A 100 -12.11 -4.35 11.61
C ASP A 100 -11.28 -3.21 12.22
N ASN A 101 -10.15 -3.54 12.85
CA ASN A 101 -9.22 -2.60 13.51
C ASN A 101 -7.84 -2.56 12.82
N ILE A 102 -7.70 -3.20 11.65
CA ILE A 102 -6.45 -3.16 10.87
C ILE A 102 -6.24 -1.73 10.38
N VAL A 103 -5.05 -1.19 10.64
CA VAL A 103 -4.66 0.15 10.22
C VAL A 103 -3.62 0.13 9.11
N ASP A 104 -2.85 -0.94 8.95
CA ASP A 104 -1.90 -1.08 7.86
C ASP A 104 -1.73 -2.56 7.48
N ILE A 105 -1.31 -2.80 6.24
CA ILE A 105 -0.91 -4.12 5.76
C ILE A 105 0.48 -3.95 5.19
N ARG A 106 1.41 -4.81 5.59
CA ARG A 106 2.78 -4.77 5.06
C ARG A 106 3.12 -6.08 4.41
N ILE A 107 3.80 -6.01 3.29
CA ILE A 107 4.44 -7.19 2.71
C ILE A 107 5.91 -7.15 3.08
N PHE A 108 6.36 -8.21 3.74
CA PHE A 108 7.78 -8.46 3.97
C PHE A 108 8.21 -9.68 3.18
N ILE A 109 9.27 -9.52 2.42
CA ILE A 109 9.98 -10.63 1.79
C ILE A 109 11.14 -11.00 2.70
N ASP A 110 11.18 -12.23 3.18
CA ASP A 110 12.22 -12.70 4.10
C ASP A 110 12.85 -14.01 3.62
N ASP A 111 13.68 -14.63 4.45
CA ASP A 111 14.34 -15.91 4.12
C ASP A 111 13.35 -17.09 4.02
N GLU A 112 12.14 -16.97 4.58
CA GLU A 112 11.11 -18.01 4.65
C GLU A 112 9.96 -17.80 3.65
N GLY A 113 9.98 -16.70 2.90
CA GLY A 113 9.04 -16.43 1.82
C GLY A 113 8.50 -15.00 1.85
N GLU A 114 7.24 -14.86 1.46
CA GLU A 114 6.56 -13.57 1.32
C GLU A 114 5.39 -13.54 2.29
N TRP A 115 5.40 -12.55 3.18
CA TRP A 115 4.46 -12.46 4.29
C TRP A 115 3.53 -11.29 4.13
N LEU A 116 2.23 -11.55 4.20
CA LEU A 116 1.19 -10.55 4.34
C LEU A 116 0.96 -10.28 5.84
N CYS A 117 1.45 -9.14 6.32
CA CYS A 117 1.42 -8.74 7.72
C CYS A 117 0.29 -7.74 7.97
N PHE A 118 -0.73 -8.14 8.72
CA PHE A 118 -1.86 -7.31 9.12
C PHE A 118 -1.59 -6.66 10.47
N ILE A 119 -1.71 -5.34 10.54
CA ILE A 119 -1.29 -4.55 11.69
C ILE A 119 -2.50 -3.81 12.26
N PRO A 120 -3.04 -4.23 13.42
CA PRO A 120 -4.13 -3.52 14.07
C PRO A 120 -3.63 -2.36 14.92
N LEU A 121 -4.53 -1.42 15.24
CA LEU A 121 -4.19 -0.20 15.98
C LEU A 121 -3.67 -0.47 17.42
N LEU A 122 -4.30 -1.39 18.15
CA LEU A 122 -4.11 -1.56 19.59
C LEU A 122 -3.75 -2.99 20.01
N ASP A 123 -3.27 -3.82 19.08
CA ASP A 123 -3.11 -5.25 19.34
C ASP A 123 -1.93 -5.89 18.59
N TYR A 124 -1.63 -7.16 18.88
CA TYR A 124 -0.67 -7.94 18.10
C TYR A 124 -1.16 -8.14 16.67
N GLY A 125 -0.24 -8.01 15.72
CA GLY A 125 -0.52 -8.25 14.31
C GLY A 125 -0.54 -9.72 13.96
N ILE A 126 -0.84 -10.01 12.70
CA ILE A 126 -0.83 -11.37 12.14
C ILE A 126 -0.01 -11.37 10.86
N GLY A 127 0.95 -12.29 10.75
CA GLY A 127 1.67 -12.57 9.51
C GLY A 127 1.10 -13.82 8.84
N TYR A 128 0.79 -13.72 7.56
CA TYR A 128 0.37 -14.85 6.73
C TYR A 128 1.38 -15.10 5.62
N ASN A 129 2.00 -16.28 5.59
CA ASN A 129 2.92 -16.65 4.51
C ASN A 129 2.12 -17.00 3.25
N LEU A 130 2.38 -16.26 2.16
CA LEU A 130 1.64 -16.38 0.91
C LEU A 130 1.85 -17.71 0.18
N GLU A 131 2.96 -18.40 0.44
CA GLU A 131 3.29 -19.69 -0.19
C GLU A 131 2.84 -20.87 0.68
N THR A 132 3.20 -20.87 1.97
CA THR A 132 2.94 -22.01 2.86
C THR A 132 1.56 -21.97 3.51
N GLY A 133 0.89 -20.82 3.51
CA GLY A 133 -0.38 -20.60 4.20
C GLY A 133 -0.24 -20.54 5.72
N GLU A 134 0.98 -20.49 6.23
CA GLU A 134 1.24 -20.41 7.66
C GLU A 134 0.83 -19.07 8.26
N ILE A 135 0.37 -19.10 9.51
CA ILE A 135 -0.04 -17.92 10.27
C ILE A 135 0.81 -17.79 11.52
N VAL A 136 1.38 -16.60 11.75
CA VAL A 136 2.17 -16.25 12.93
C VAL A 136 1.64 -14.99 13.59
N GLU A 137 1.75 -14.90 14.91
CA GLU A 137 1.45 -13.66 15.64
C GLU A 137 2.64 -12.69 15.57
N LEU A 138 2.37 -11.42 15.28
CA LEU A 138 3.37 -10.36 15.18
C LEU A 138 3.38 -9.53 16.46
N THR A 139 4.17 -9.98 17.43
CA THR A 139 4.28 -9.33 18.76
C THR A 139 5.08 -8.02 18.73
N TRP A 140 5.80 -7.78 17.64
CA TRP A 140 6.76 -6.70 17.49
C TRP A 140 6.18 -5.38 16.97
N PHE A 141 4.91 -5.38 16.56
CA PHE A 141 4.20 -4.17 16.11
C PHE A 141 3.61 -3.32 17.24
N VAL A 142 3.67 -3.78 18.50
CA VAL A 142 3.16 -3.03 19.65
C VAL A 142 4.19 -1.97 20.07
N LYS A 143 4.34 -0.92 19.26
CA LYS A 143 5.08 0.30 19.62
C LYS A 143 4.47 1.54 18.96
N VAL A 144 3.55 2.17 19.69
CA VAL A 144 3.23 3.61 19.87
C VAL A 144 3.19 4.60 18.68
N ASN A 145 3.70 4.30 17.48
CA ASN A 145 3.76 5.23 16.33
C ASN A 145 3.19 4.66 15.02
N VAL A 146 2.78 3.39 14.97
CA VAL A 146 2.24 2.79 13.73
C VAL A 146 0.91 3.43 13.31
N ALA A 147 0.17 4.03 14.26
CA ALA A 147 -1.08 4.74 13.96
C ALA A 147 -0.88 5.90 12.97
N ASP A 148 0.30 6.53 12.98
CA ASP A 148 0.63 7.68 12.13
C ASP A 148 1.45 7.30 10.90
N GLU A 149 1.79 6.02 10.74
CA GLU A 149 2.66 5.51 9.67
C GLU A 149 1.89 4.58 8.74
N LYS A 150 2.18 4.68 7.44
CA LYS A 150 1.57 3.85 6.41
C LYS A 150 2.65 3.31 5.49
N SER A 151 2.45 2.08 5.05
CA SER A 151 3.38 1.40 4.16
C SER A 151 3.33 1.89 2.71
N ILE A 152 4.47 1.75 2.05
CA ILE A 152 4.67 1.90 0.62
C ILE A 152 5.34 0.60 0.17
N GLY A 153 4.58 -0.29 -0.47
CA GLY A 153 5.04 -1.63 -0.84
C GLY A 153 6.31 -1.60 -1.69
N THR A 154 7.21 -2.56 -1.51
CA THR A 154 8.42 -2.74 -2.33
C THR A 154 8.78 -4.21 -2.42
N ASN A 155 9.51 -4.60 -3.47
CA ASN A 155 10.04 -5.95 -3.61
C ASN A 155 11.42 -6.13 -2.93
N GLU A 156 11.89 -5.16 -2.15
CA GLU A 156 13.12 -5.30 -1.38
C GLU A 156 13.00 -6.32 -0.25
N THR A 157 13.97 -7.23 -0.16
CA THR A 157 14.06 -8.18 0.94
C THR A 157 14.28 -7.46 2.27
N TYR A 158 13.54 -7.89 3.28
CA TYR A 158 13.53 -7.42 4.68
C TYR A 158 13.03 -5.99 4.88
N ARG A 159 12.59 -5.30 3.85
CA ARG A 159 12.36 -3.85 3.92
C ARG A 159 11.00 -3.47 3.41
N ASN A 160 10.48 -2.37 3.95
CA ASN A 160 9.29 -1.74 3.43
C ASN A 160 9.47 -0.22 3.51
N TYR A 161 9.09 0.53 2.47
CA TYR A 161 9.07 1.98 2.58
C TYR A 161 7.88 2.38 3.45
N VAL A 162 8.01 3.47 4.18
CA VAL A 162 6.91 4.00 5.00
C VAL A 162 6.84 5.50 4.87
N PHE A 163 5.64 6.03 5.02
CA PHE A 163 5.41 7.46 5.13
C PHE A 163 4.57 7.79 6.35
N ARG A 164 4.65 9.06 6.75
CA ARG A 164 3.76 9.66 7.75
C ARG A 164 3.49 11.11 7.44
N TYR A 165 2.41 11.62 8.01
CA TYR A 165 2.15 13.05 8.05
C TYR A 165 2.69 13.67 9.32
N ARG A 166 3.41 14.77 9.20
CA ARG A 166 3.85 15.55 10.36
C ARG A 166 3.29 16.96 10.28
N GLN A 167 2.65 17.43 11.34
CA GLN A 167 2.27 18.84 11.45
C GLN A 167 3.53 19.72 11.40
N SER A 168 3.52 20.68 10.49
CA SER A 168 4.49 21.76 10.44
C SER A 168 4.21 22.72 11.59
N THR A 169 5.24 23.02 12.39
CA THR A 169 5.12 23.84 13.61
C THR A 169 4.71 25.29 13.35
N ASN A 170 4.80 25.77 12.10
CA ASN A 170 4.69 27.20 11.81
C ASN A 170 3.44 27.59 11.01
N ASN A 171 2.80 26.68 10.27
CA ASN A 171 1.75 27.04 9.29
C ASN A 171 0.48 26.16 9.33
N ASN A 172 0.28 25.32 10.36
CA ASN A 172 -0.81 24.32 10.40
C ASN A 172 -0.86 23.35 9.19
N THR A 173 0.14 23.37 8.30
CA THR A 173 0.21 22.46 7.15
C THR A 173 0.79 21.10 7.57
N LYS A 174 0.24 20.01 7.04
CA LYS A 174 0.84 18.67 7.20
C LYS A 174 1.91 18.49 6.12
N GLY A 175 3.03 17.88 6.48
CA GLY A 175 4.10 17.53 5.56
C GLY A 175 4.31 16.03 5.50
N ILE A 176 4.59 15.52 4.31
CA ILE A 176 4.94 14.11 4.12
C ILE A 176 6.39 13.89 4.54
N GLN A 177 6.59 12.87 5.38
CA GLN A 177 7.92 12.34 5.67
C GLN A 177 8.01 10.89 5.20
N LEU A 178 9.16 10.51 4.64
CA LEU A 178 9.48 9.18 4.16
C LEU A 178 10.55 8.54 5.03
N ASN A 179 10.46 7.22 5.21
CA ASN A 179 11.48 6.38 5.81
C ASN A 179 11.40 4.97 5.23
N LYS A 180 12.21 4.07 5.78
CA LYS A 180 12.22 2.67 5.44
C LYS A 180 12.29 1.84 6.71
N ASP A 181 11.42 0.87 6.81
CA ASP A 181 11.44 -0.13 7.85
C ASP A 181 12.31 -1.31 7.46
N THR A 182 13.00 -1.89 8.44
CA THR A 182 13.85 -3.07 8.26
C THR A 182 13.52 -4.13 9.30
N LEU A 183 13.38 -5.37 8.83
CA LEU A 183 13.23 -6.57 9.62
C LEU A 183 14.61 -7.07 10.08
N MET A 184 14.97 -6.78 11.33
CA MET A 184 16.32 -6.98 11.85
C MET A 184 16.76 -8.45 11.90
N ASP A 185 15.85 -9.32 12.34
CA ASP A 185 16.14 -10.75 12.48
C ASP A 185 15.98 -11.52 11.16
N ARG A 186 15.74 -10.83 10.04
CA ARG A 186 15.56 -11.39 8.69
C ARG A 186 14.45 -12.43 8.55
N LYS A 187 13.61 -12.57 9.57
CA LYS A 187 12.51 -13.53 9.62
C LYS A 187 11.31 -12.92 10.31
N VAL A 188 10.15 -12.96 9.68
CA VAL A 188 8.90 -12.36 10.19
C VAL A 188 8.48 -13.05 11.48
N ARG A 189 8.56 -14.39 11.51
CA ARG A 189 8.21 -15.25 12.65
C ARG A 189 8.96 -14.89 13.93
N ASN A 190 10.27 -14.63 13.82
CA ASN A 190 11.16 -14.52 14.98
C ASN A 190 11.62 -13.09 15.24
N SER A 191 11.12 -12.13 14.45
CA SER A 191 11.54 -10.74 14.59
C SER A 191 11.11 -10.19 15.94
N LYS A 192 12.05 -9.56 16.63
CA LYS A 192 11.79 -8.88 17.91
C LYS A 192 11.28 -7.46 17.71
N ARG A 193 11.60 -6.83 16.57
CA ARG A 193 11.20 -5.47 16.20
C ARG A 193 11.41 -5.21 14.72
N VAL A 194 10.60 -4.32 14.17
CA VAL A 194 10.93 -3.58 12.95
C VAL A 194 11.53 -2.24 13.36
N GLU A 195 12.63 -1.88 12.70
CA GLU A 195 13.36 -0.64 12.95
C GLU A 195 13.33 0.27 11.74
N LEU A 196 13.26 1.58 12.02
CA LEU A 196 13.50 2.59 11.00
C LEU A 196 14.98 2.56 10.61
N MET A 197 15.25 2.42 9.33
CA MET A 197 16.59 2.35 8.76
C MET A 197 17.32 3.69 8.86
N TYR A 198 16.57 4.80 8.73
CA TYR A 198 17.12 6.15 8.71
C TYR A 198 16.33 7.09 9.62
N ILE A 199 16.80 8.34 9.70
CA ILE A 199 15.97 9.43 10.19
C ILE A 199 14.92 9.81 9.14
N TRP A 200 13.75 10.24 9.61
CA TRP A 200 12.67 10.69 8.74
C TRP A 200 13.11 11.84 7.83
N ALA A 201 12.90 11.69 6.53
CA ALA A 201 13.19 12.71 5.54
C ALA A 201 11.89 13.35 5.03
N ASN A 202 11.83 14.68 4.98
CA ASN A 202 10.72 15.44 4.42
C ASN A 202 10.74 15.33 2.89
N LEU A 203 9.57 15.13 2.30
CA LEU A 203 9.32 15.31 0.88
C LEU A 203 8.86 16.76 0.64
N CYS A 204 9.67 17.53 -0.07
CA CYS A 204 9.45 18.96 -0.30
C CYS A 204 9.23 19.26 -1.78
N LEU A 205 8.42 20.30 -2.06
CA LEU A 205 8.22 20.83 -3.40
C LEU A 205 9.26 21.93 -3.66
N TYR A 206 10.12 21.72 -4.66
CA TYR A 206 11.13 22.68 -5.05
C TYR A 206 10.62 23.65 -6.12
N SER A 207 9.88 23.13 -7.10
CA SER A 207 9.23 23.86 -8.19
C SER A 207 7.95 23.10 -8.59
N GLU A 208 7.19 23.60 -9.57
CA GLU A 208 5.88 23.03 -9.96
C GLU A 208 5.92 21.51 -10.25
N ASN A 209 7.03 20.98 -10.75
CA ASN A 209 7.18 19.57 -11.09
C ASN A 209 8.48 18.94 -10.55
N GLU A 210 9.14 19.55 -9.58
CA GLU A 210 10.35 19.01 -8.96
C GLU A 210 10.20 18.86 -7.45
N ILE A 211 10.55 17.68 -6.96
CA ILE A 211 10.67 17.37 -5.54
C ILE A 211 12.11 17.38 -5.07
N PHE A 212 12.26 17.57 -3.77
CA PHE A 212 13.51 17.44 -3.04
C PHE A 212 13.27 16.71 -1.72
N ILE A 213 14.08 15.69 -1.42
CA ILE A 213 13.98 14.92 -0.17
C ILE A 213 15.11 15.35 0.76
N THR A 214 14.78 15.70 2.00
CA THR A 214 15.75 16.25 2.96
C THR A 214 15.39 16.01 4.41
N THR A 215 16.37 15.97 5.30
CA THR A 215 16.16 15.90 6.75
C THR A 215 15.97 17.28 7.38
N TYR A 216 16.22 18.36 6.63
CA TYR A 216 15.90 19.72 7.04
C TYR A 216 14.42 20.04 6.77
N PRO A 217 13.79 20.91 7.56
CA PRO A 217 12.47 21.44 7.23
C PRO A 217 12.48 22.14 5.85
N CYS A 218 11.48 21.87 5.00
CA CYS A 218 11.41 22.38 3.62
C CYS A 218 11.64 23.89 3.52
N HIS A 219 11.00 24.68 4.40
CA HIS A 219 11.13 26.14 4.39
C HIS A 219 12.58 26.64 4.64
N LYS A 220 13.41 25.88 5.37
CA LYS A 220 14.80 26.29 5.66
C LYS A 220 15.70 26.19 4.43
N ILE A 221 15.27 25.47 3.41
CA ILE A 221 15.99 25.28 2.15
C ILE A 221 15.25 25.90 0.96
N GLY A 222 14.30 26.81 1.23
CA GLY A 222 13.52 27.51 0.20
C GLY A 222 12.54 26.63 -0.56
N CYS A 223 12.13 25.49 0.01
CA CYS A 223 11.13 24.60 -0.57
C CYS A 223 9.79 24.70 0.18
N GLU A 224 8.71 24.32 -0.49
CA GLU A 224 7.39 24.22 0.12
C GLU A 224 7.15 22.81 0.69
N THR A 225 6.28 22.74 1.70
CA THR A 225 5.83 21.46 2.26
C THR A 225 4.74 20.86 1.37
N ILE A 226 4.79 19.55 1.15
CA ILE A 226 3.79 18.82 0.36
C ILE A 226 2.73 18.18 1.27
N ASP A 227 1.45 18.35 0.89
CA ASP A 227 0.30 17.62 1.43
C ASP A 227 -0.56 17.05 0.28
N TRP A 228 -0.08 15.98 -0.35
CA TRP A 228 -0.77 15.34 -1.48
C TRP A 228 -1.90 14.38 -1.07
N GLY A 229 -2.22 14.28 0.23
CA GLY A 229 -3.24 13.34 0.71
C GLY A 229 -2.97 11.88 0.33
N ILE A 230 -1.68 11.50 0.20
CA ILE A 230 -1.19 10.12 0.09
C ILE A 230 -1.85 9.20 1.12
N GLN A 231 -2.39 8.09 0.63
CA GLN A 231 -3.04 7.07 1.43
C GLN A 231 -2.28 5.73 1.40
N GLY A 232 -1.38 5.58 0.42
CA GLY A 232 -0.54 4.41 0.24
C GLY A 232 0.38 4.61 -0.96
N GLY A 233 1.08 3.57 -1.35
CA GLY A 233 1.90 3.60 -2.56
C GLY A 233 2.73 2.34 -2.71
N PHE A 234 3.55 2.32 -3.74
CA PHE A 234 4.51 1.26 -3.94
C PHE A 234 5.73 1.71 -4.72
N VAL A 235 6.78 0.90 -4.67
CA VAL A 235 8.05 1.08 -5.38
C VAL A 235 8.34 -0.18 -6.18
N VAL A 236 8.41 -0.01 -7.49
CA VAL A 236 8.78 -1.06 -8.45
C VAL A 236 9.47 -0.38 -9.63
N LYS A 237 10.32 -1.13 -10.34
CA LYS A 237 11.03 -0.63 -11.53
C LYS A 237 11.72 0.72 -11.27
N GLU A 238 12.35 0.85 -10.10
CA GLU A 238 13.11 2.03 -9.65
C GLU A 238 12.29 3.34 -9.58
N ARG A 239 10.97 3.25 -9.38
CA ARG A 239 10.08 4.40 -9.26
C ARG A 239 9.13 4.25 -8.08
N PHE A 240 8.92 5.33 -7.36
CA PHE A 240 7.78 5.49 -6.46
C PHE A 240 6.51 5.74 -7.26
N TYR A 241 5.41 5.18 -6.77
CA TYR A 241 4.03 5.46 -7.17
C TYR A 241 3.23 5.72 -5.90
N LEU A 242 3.11 6.99 -5.52
CA LEU A 242 2.36 7.41 -4.33
C LEU A 242 0.90 7.67 -4.71
N LEU A 243 0.00 6.97 -4.03
CA LEU A 243 -1.43 7.02 -4.25
C LEU A 243 -2.05 8.12 -3.38
N GLY A 244 -2.25 9.30 -3.96
CA GLY A 244 -2.92 10.45 -3.34
C GLY A 244 -4.44 10.32 -3.34
N LYS A 245 -5.13 11.29 -2.74
CA LYS A 245 -6.60 11.34 -2.75
C LYS A 245 -7.15 11.42 -4.18
N ASP A 246 -6.59 12.28 -5.01
CA ASP A 246 -7.14 12.55 -6.35
C ASP A 246 -6.24 12.06 -7.49
N ASP A 247 -4.93 11.98 -7.22
CA ASP A 247 -3.89 11.74 -8.21
C ASP A 247 -2.86 10.72 -7.72
N VAL A 248 -2.19 10.09 -8.68
CA VAL A 248 -1.01 9.28 -8.48
C VAL A 248 0.22 10.12 -8.82
N TYR A 249 1.18 10.13 -7.90
CA TYR A 249 2.44 10.86 -8.04
C TYR A 249 3.57 9.85 -8.24
N SER A 250 4.34 9.99 -9.32
CA SER A 250 5.46 9.09 -9.59
C SER A 250 6.79 9.84 -9.72
N PHE A 251 7.86 9.24 -9.19
CA PHE A 251 9.20 9.80 -9.29
C PHE A 251 10.27 8.71 -9.10
N PRO A 252 11.52 8.91 -9.54
CA PRO A 252 12.57 7.92 -9.41
C PRO A 252 12.89 7.56 -7.95
N GLU A 253 13.11 6.28 -7.67
CA GLU A 253 13.44 5.76 -6.33
C GLU A 253 14.72 6.39 -5.76
N LYS A 254 15.69 6.70 -6.62
CA LYS A 254 16.92 7.42 -6.26
C LYS A 254 16.69 8.78 -5.57
N ALA A 255 15.50 9.37 -5.69
CA ALA A 255 15.14 10.55 -4.91
C ALA A 255 15.24 10.30 -3.40
N TYR A 256 14.89 9.09 -2.96
CA TYR A 256 14.96 8.70 -1.56
C TYR A 256 16.39 8.44 -1.07
N THR A 257 17.31 8.01 -1.93
CA THR A 257 18.69 7.67 -1.52
C THR A 257 19.71 8.78 -1.76
N ASN A 258 19.38 9.77 -2.60
CA ASN A 258 20.29 10.88 -2.93
C ASN A 258 19.64 12.25 -2.67
N TRP A 259 19.75 12.70 -1.41
CA TRP A 259 19.19 13.94 -0.87
C TRP A 259 19.90 15.22 -1.33
N THR A 260 20.84 15.14 -2.26
CA THR A 260 21.56 16.33 -2.78
C THR A 260 21.00 16.82 -4.11
N HIS A 261 20.09 16.04 -4.71
CA HIS A 261 19.55 16.29 -6.05
C HIS A 261 18.04 16.53 -6.00
N ARG A 262 17.57 17.30 -6.99
CA ARG A 262 16.14 17.50 -7.26
C ARG A 262 15.71 16.48 -8.29
N TYR A 263 14.46 16.05 -8.20
CA TYR A 263 13.90 15.06 -9.10
C TYR A 263 12.58 15.54 -9.65
N ARG A 264 12.38 15.37 -10.94
CA ARG A 264 11.05 15.55 -11.51
C ARG A 264 10.10 14.49 -10.99
N PHE A 265 8.86 14.90 -10.76
CA PHE A 265 7.76 13.98 -10.50
C PHE A 265 6.67 14.19 -11.55
N ASP A 266 5.97 13.11 -11.85
CA ASP A 266 4.80 13.11 -12.71
C ASP A 266 3.55 13.04 -11.83
N LYS A 267 2.49 13.71 -12.27
CA LYS A 267 1.19 13.75 -11.60
C LYS A 267 0.13 13.30 -12.59
N GLN A 268 -0.67 12.31 -12.23
CA GLN A 268 -1.70 11.77 -13.10
C GLN A 268 -2.95 11.31 -12.35
N GLN A 269 -4.12 11.50 -12.96
CA GLN A 269 -5.37 11.00 -12.42
C GLN A 269 -5.42 9.46 -12.41
N TYR A 270 -6.16 8.87 -11.47
CA TYR A 270 -6.33 7.41 -11.37
C TYR A 270 -6.81 6.76 -12.66
N ARG A 271 -7.76 7.35 -13.37
CA ARG A 271 -8.27 6.84 -14.67
C ARG A 271 -7.21 6.81 -15.78
N SER A 272 -6.18 7.64 -15.65
CA SER A 272 -5.06 7.64 -16.58
C SER A 272 -4.02 6.58 -16.20
N PHE A 273 -3.81 6.40 -14.89
CA PHE A 273 -2.89 5.42 -14.32
C PHE A 273 -3.38 3.97 -14.46
N ILE A 274 -4.60 3.68 -13.99
CA ILE A 274 -5.17 2.34 -13.90
C ILE A 274 -5.98 2.05 -15.16
N ARG A 275 -5.68 0.92 -15.83
CA ARG A 275 -6.26 0.53 -17.11
C ARG A 275 -6.83 -0.88 -17.10
#